data_AF-A0A956DGM1-F1
#
_entry.id   AF-A0A956DGM1-F1
#
_cell.length_a   1.000
_cell.length_b   1.000
_cell.length_c   1.000
_cell.angle_alpha   90.00
_cell.angle_beta   90.00
_cell.angle_gamma   90.00
#
_symmetry.space_group_name_H-M   'P 1'
#
loop_
_entity.id
_entity.type
_entity.pdbx_description
1 polymer ?
#
loop_
_entity_poly.entity_id
_entity_poly.type
_entity_poly.pdbx_seq_one_letter_code
_entity_poly.pdbx_strand_id
1 'polypeptide(L)'
;MDTTRPSTDGELALRNLDSSIDARLASVERNPTLLATRRDAVGLLLSRAHYRGTFDDLATATALADEALERWPEDPTTARIAADVASAVHRFGSAESQLALATELGDTSTSLARLTLDVARGTNLDASLAAADAEA
;
A
#
# COMPACT_ATOMS: atom_id res chain seq x y z
N MET A 1 17.87 -20.95 -8.83
CA MET A 1 16.75 -20.19 -9.44
C MET A 1 16.55 -20.76 -10.83
N ASP A 2 15.40 -21.35 -11.13
CA ASP A 2 15.10 -21.92 -12.45
C ASP A 2 14.80 -20.77 -13.43
N THR A 3 15.80 -20.37 -14.22
CA THR A 3 15.69 -19.29 -15.21
C THR A 3 15.10 -19.78 -16.54
N THR A 4 14.65 -21.02 -16.64
CA THR A 4 14.16 -21.61 -17.90
C THR A 4 12.69 -21.35 -18.17
N ARG A 5 11.94 -20.87 -17.16
CA ARG A 5 10.55 -20.44 -17.33
C ARG A 5 10.53 -18.98 -17.78
N PRO A 6 9.95 -18.67 -18.95
CA PRO A 6 9.81 -17.27 -19.38
C PRO A 6 8.91 -16.52 -18.40
N SER A 7 9.31 -15.32 -18.00
CA SER A 7 8.43 -14.38 -17.32
C SER A 7 7.30 -13.95 -18.26
N THR A 8 6.15 -13.57 -17.71
CA THR A 8 5.09 -12.94 -18.50
C THR A 8 5.63 -11.71 -19.22
N ASP A 9 5.24 -11.53 -20.48
CA ASP A 9 5.55 -10.32 -21.24
C ASP A 9 5.07 -9.06 -20.49
N GLY A 10 5.86 -7.99 -20.52
CA GLY A 10 5.59 -6.78 -19.74
C GLY A 10 4.31 -6.05 -20.14
N GLU A 11 3.97 -6.05 -21.44
CA GLU A 11 2.73 -5.44 -21.92
C GLU A 11 1.52 -6.25 -21.46
N LEU A 12 1.61 -7.59 -21.54
CA LEU A 12 0.58 -8.47 -21.01
C LEU A 12 0.42 -8.33 -19.48
N ALA A 13 1.53 -8.22 -18.75
CA ALA A 13 1.50 -8.01 -17.30
C ALA A 13 0.80 -6.69 -16.93
N LEU A 14 1.09 -5.61 -17.64
CA LEU A 14 0.42 -4.32 -17.42
C LEU A 14 -1.07 -4.37 -17.78
N ARG A 15 -1.46 -5.07 -18.85
CA ARG A 15 -2.88 -5.27 -19.20
C ARG A 15 -3.64 -6.07 -18.13
N ASN A 16 -2.99 -7.10 -17.58
CA ASN A 16 -3.55 -7.88 -16.49
C ASN A 16 -3.72 -7.03 -15.22
N LEU A 17 -2.76 -6.13 -14.94
CA LEU A 17 -2.86 -5.18 -13.84
C LEU A 17 -4.02 -4.20 -14.05
N ASP A 18 -4.17 -3.64 -15.25
CA ASP A 18 -5.30 -2.75 -15.59
C ASP A 18 -6.65 -3.46 -15.36
N SER A 19 -6.80 -4.68 -15.87
CA SER A 19 -8.03 -5.47 -15.68
C SER A 19 -8.31 -5.80 -14.20
N SER A 20 -7.25 -6.02 -13.41
CA SER A 20 -7.38 -6.27 -11.97
C SER A 20 -7.83 -5.03 -11.21
N ILE A 21 -7.35 -3.85 -11.60
CA ILE A 21 -7.77 -2.56 -11.05
C ILE A 21 -9.25 -2.32 -11.37
N ASP A 22 -9.65 -2.44 -12.63
CA ASP A 22 -11.03 -2.21 -13.06
C ASP A 22 -12.01 -3.12 -12.31
N ALA A 23 -11.69 -4.42 -12.21
CA ALA A 23 -12.50 -5.38 -11.48
C ALA A 23 -12.59 -5.05 -9.98
N ARG A 24 -11.50 -4.54 -9.39
CA ARG A 24 -11.45 -4.22 -7.96
C ARG A 24 -12.20 -2.92 -7.65
N LEU A 25 -12.08 -1.88 -8.48
CA LEU A 25 -12.86 -0.65 -8.37
C LEU A 25 -14.36 -0.94 -8.51
N ALA A 26 -14.76 -1.74 -9.51
CA ALA A 26 -16.15 -2.20 -9.64
C ALA A 26 -16.63 -3.04 -8.43
N SER A 27 -15.72 -3.69 -7.69
CA SER A 27 -16.05 -4.38 -6.45
C SER A 27 -16.26 -3.43 -5.27
N VAL A 28 -15.48 -2.35 -5.20
CA VAL A 28 -15.66 -1.26 -4.21
C VAL A 28 -17.03 -0.60 -4.40
N GLU A 29 -17.41 -0.31 -5.66
CA GLU A 29 -18.72 0.27 -5.97
C GLU A 29 -19.89 -0.66 -5.60
N ARG A 30 -19.77 -1.95 -5.92
CA ARG A 30 -20.81 -2.95 -5.60
C ARG A 30 -20.89 -3.28 -4.11
N ASN A 31 -19.78 -3.18 -3.39
CA ASN A 31 -19.68 -3.55 -1.98
C ASN A 31 -19.04 -2.40 -1.16
N PRO A 32 -19.74 -1.26 -1.01
CA PRO A 32 -19.17 -0.06 -0.42
C PRO A 32 -18.90 -0.20 1.09
N THR A 33 -19.34 -1.27 1.74
CA THR A 33 -19.11 -1.53 3.16
C THR A 33 -17.95 -2.49 3.43
N LEU A 34 -17.32 -3.06 2.40
CA LEU A 34 -16.18 -3.94 2.58
C LEU A 34 -14.88 -3.15 2.52
N LEU A 35 -14.16 -3.07 3.64
CA LEU A 35 -12.87 -2.38 3.72
C LEU A 35 -11.78 -3.14 2.94
N ALA A 36 -11.80 -4.47 2.98
CA ALA A 36 -10.82 -5.31 2.29
C ALA A 36 -10.77 -5.06 0.77
N THR A 37 -11.91 -4.76 0.13
CA THR A 37 -11.93 -4.47 -1.31
C THR A 37 -11.27 -3.13 -1.63
N ARG A 38 -11.41 -2.12 -0.76
CA ARG A 38 -10.71 -0.83 -0.88
C ARG A 38 -9.21 -0.97 -0.69
N ARG A 39 -8.78 -1.68 0.36
CA ARG A 39 -7.37 -1.95 0.63
C ARG A 39 -6.69 -2.56 -0.60
N ASP A 40 -7.31 -3.60 -1.16
CA ASP A 40 -6.76 -4.28 -2.32
C ASP A 40 -6.78 -3.39 -3.59
N ALA A 41 -7.76 -2.49 -3.73
CA ALA A 41 -7.80 -1.51 -4.82
C ALA A 41 -6.62 -0.54 -4.71
N VAL A 42 -6.40 0.01 -3.51
CA VAL A 42 -5.27 0.92 -3.23
C VAL A 42 -3.94 0.24 -3.55
N GLY A 43 -3.72 -1.00 -3.09
CA GLY A 43 -2.48 -1.73 -3.38
C GLY A 43 -2.20 -1.89 -4.89
N LEU A 44 -3.24 -2.17 -5.68
CA LEU A 44 -3.10 -2.29 -7.15
C LEU A 44 -2.83 -0.93 -7.81
N LEU A 45 -3.51 0.13 -7.37
CA LEU A 45 -3.31 1.50 -7.87
C LEU A 45 -1.88 1.98 -7.58
N LEU A 46 -1.40 1.82 -6.36
CA LEU A 46 -0.02 2.17 -5.98
C LEU A 46 1.01 1.37 -6.79
N SER A 47 0.75 0.08 -7.01
CA SER A 47 1.61 -0.76 -7.86
C SER A 47 1.68 -0.23 -9.30
N ARG A 48 0.55 0.16 -9.90
CA ARG A 48 0.52 0.73 -11.25
C ARG A 48 1.20 2.10 -11.31
N ALA A 49 0.98 2.95 -10.30
CA ALA A 49 1.64 4.24 -10.17
C ALA A 49 3.17 4.10 -10.14
N HIS A 50 3.71 3.08 -9.46
CA HIS A 50 5.15 2.81 -9.48
C HIS A 50 5.69 2.44 -10.86
N TYR A 51 4.94 1.67 -11.67
CA TYR A 51 5.38 1.29 -13.01
C TYR A 51 5.19 2.37 -14.06
N ARG A 52 4.13 3.19 -13.96
CA ARG A 52 3.74 4.17 -14.99
C ARG A 52 4.03 5.63 -14.63
N GLY A 53 4.26 5.95 -13.36
CA GLY A 53 4.42 7.33 -12.90
C GLY A 53 3.13 8.17 -13.01
N THR A 54 1.96 7.53 -12.96
CA THR A 54 0.65 8.16 -13.18
C THR A 54 0.11 8.81 -11.90
N PHE A 55 -0.17 10.11 -11.96
CA PHE A 55 -0.77 10.84 -10.84
C PHE A 55 -2.24 10.49 -10.59
N ASP A 56 -2.98 10.08 -11.62
CA ASP A 56 -4.39 9.72 -11.51
C ASP A 56 -4.62 8.51 -10.58
N ASP A 57 -3.68 7.56 -10.58
CA ASP A 57 -3.70 6.41 -9.67
C ASP A 57 -3.51 6.83 -8.22
N LEU A 58 -2.58 7.76 -7.98
CA LEU A 58 -2.32 8.30 -6.65
C LEU A 58 -3.52 9.12 -6.15
N ALA A 59 -4.16 9.90 -7.02
CA ALA A 59 -5.37 10.65 -6.67
C ALA A 59 -6.52 9.71 -6.28
N THR A 60 -6.75 8.65 -7.07
CA THR A 60 -7.78 7.65 -6.78
C THR A 60 -7.48 6.88 -5.48
N ALA A 61 -6.22 6.48 -5.27
CA ALA A 61 -5.79 5.80 -4.05
C ALA A 61 -5.97 6.69 -2.81
N THR A 62 -5.67 7.98 -2.93
CA THR A 62 -5.88 8.97 -1.86
C THR A 62 -7.36 9.09 -1.50
N ALA A 63 -8.23 9.25 -2.49
CA ALA A 63 -9.68 9.34 -2.26
C ALA A 63 -10.22 8.09 -1.53
N LEU A 64 -9.80 6.89 -1.94
CA LEU A 64 -10.20 5.64 -1.28
C LEU A 64 -9.68 5.52 0.15
N ALA A 65 -8.49 6.04 0.43
CA ALA A 65 -7.91 6.08 1.78
C ALA A 65 -8.66 7.05 2.70
N ASP A 66 -8.95 8.26 2.19
CA ASP A 66 -9.71 9.27 2.93
C ASP A 66 -11.14 8.77 3.24
N GLU A 67 -11.83 8.19 2.25
CA GLU A 67 -13.15 7.56 2.47
C GLU A 67 -13.08 6.42 3.51
N ALA A 68 -12.00 5.64 3.51
CA ALA A 68 -11.84 4.56 4.48
C ALA A 68 -11.69 5.11 5.90
N LEU A 69 -10.86 6.14 6.10
CA LEU A 69 -10.70 6.81 7.40
C LEU A 69 -12.01 7.42 7.91
N GLU A 70 -12.80 8.02 7.03
CA GLU A 70 -14.11 8.58 7.40
C GLU A 70 -15.11 7.51 7.82
N ARG A 71 -15.10 6.35 7.15
CA ARG A 71 -16.13 5.32 7.32
C ARG A 71 -15.81 4.30 8.40
N TRP A 72 -14.54 3.99 8.61
CA TRP A 72 -14.08 3.05 9.65
C TRP A 72 -12.92 3.67 10.46
N PRO A 73 -13.17 4.77 11.20
CA PRO A 73 -12.12 5.47 11.93
C PRO A 73 -11.46 4.63 13.04
N GLU A 74 -12.14 3.59 13.51
CA GLU A 74 -11.66 2.70 14.58
C GLU A 74 -11.04 1.39 14.04
N ASP A 75 -11.07 1.14 12.73
CA ASP A 75 -10.44 -0.05 12.15
C ASP A 75 -8.96 0.25 11.83
N PRO A 76 -7.98 -0.46 12.43
CA PRO A 76 -6.56 -0.21 12.20
C PRO A 76 -6.14 -0.28 10.72
N THR A 77 -6.87 -1.04 9.90
CA THR A 77 -6.60 -1.19 8.47
C THR A 77 -6.76 0.14 7.72
N THR A 78 -7.62 1.04 8.15
CA THR A 78 -7.81 2.34 7.47
C THR A 78 -6.60 3.23 7.63
N ALA A 79 -6.05 3.29 8.85
CA ALA A 79 -4.79 3.97 9.14
C ALA A 79 -3.62 3.34 8.36
N ARG A 80 -3.60 2.01 8.20
CA ARG A 80 -2.61 1.34 7.35
C ARG A 80 -2.70 1.79 5.89
N ILE A 81 -3.90 1.79 5.31
CA ILE A 81 -4.12 2.22 3.91
C ILE A 81 -3.62 3.66 3.72
N ALA A 82 -3.96 4.56 4.66
CA ALA A 82 -3.51 5.94 4.61
C ALA A 82 -1.99 6.08 4.72
N ALA A 83 -1.34 5.25 5.54
CA ALA A 83 0.12 5.20 5.63
C ALA A 83 0.77 4.78 4.31
N ASP A 84 0.24 3.74 3.65
CA ASP A 84 0.76 3.24 2.38
C ASP A 84 0.67 4.32 1.28
N VAL A 85 -0.46 5.00 1.17
CA VAL A 85 -0.65 6.10 0.21
C VAL A 85 0.30 7.25 0.51
N ALA A 86 0.40 7.68 1.77
CA ALA A 86 1.30 8.76 2.17
C ALA A 86 2.78 8.41 1.88
N SER A 87 3.17 7.16 2.10
CA SER A 87 4.52 6.66 1.81
C SER A 87 4.81 6.69 0.31
N ALA A 88 3.87 6.26 -0.53
CA ALA A 88 4.01 6.23 -1.98
C ALA A 88 4.26 7.61 -2.61
N VAL A 89 3.82 8.69 -1.95
CA VAL A 89 4.05 10.08 -2.37
C VAL A 89 5.10 10.82 -1.52
N HIS A 90 5.91 10.07 -0.78
CA HIS A 90 7.00 10.57 0.07
C HIS A 90 6.55 11.55 1.16
N ARG A 91 5.27 11.52 1.57
CA ARG A 91 4.75 12.25 2.72
C ARG A 91 5.02 11.47 3.99
N PHE A 92 6.30 11.23 4.26
CA PHE A 92 6.69 10.27 5.27
C PHE A 92 6.23 10.63 6.69
N GLY A 93 6.16 11.92 7.04
CA GLY A 93 5.63 12.34 8.35
C GLY A 93 4.17 11.94 8.54
N SER A 94 3.35 12.07 7.48
CA SER A 94 1.97 11.59 7.49
C SER A 94 1.92 10.06 7.60
N ALA A 95 2.78 9.35 6.85
CA ALA A 95 2.83 7.88 6.92
C ALA A 95 3.17 7.39 8.33
N GLU A 96 4.11 8.04 9.02
CA GLU A 96 4.50 7.71 10.39
C GLU A 96 3.35 7.92 11.38
N SER A 97 2.65 9.07 11.31
CA SER A 97 1.48 9.34 12.15
C SER A 97 0.37 8.30 11.93
N GLN A 98 0.15 7.87 10.68
CA GLN A 98 -0.85 6.87 10.36
C GLN A 98 -0.43 5.46 10.85
N LEU A 99 0.85 5.09 10.77
CA LEU A 99 1.34 3.84 11.37
C LEU A 99 1.25 3.84 12.90
N ALA A 100 1.47 4.99 13.54
CA ALA A 100 1.24 5.18 14.97
C ALA A 100 -0.23 4.95 15.32
N LEU A 101 -1.16 5.61 14.62
CA LEU A 101 -2.59 5.41 14.80
C LEU A 101 -3.00 3.94 14.59
N ALA A 102 -2.53 3.28 13.53
CA ALA A 102 -2.81 1.86 13.30
C ALA A 102 -2.38 1.00 14.50
N THR A 103 -1.21 1.29 15.08
CA THR A 103 -0.71 0.57 16.27
C THR A 103 -1.59 0.82 17.50
N GLU A 104 -2.02 2.06 17.72
CA GLU A 104 -2.95 2.42 18.80
C GLU A 104 -4.31 1.71 18.65
N LEU A 105 -4.78 1.53 17.42
CA LEU A 105 -5.98 0.78 17.07
C LEU A 105 -5.80 -0.76 17.10
N GLY A 106 -4.62 -1.25 17.50
CA GLY A 106 -4.36 -2.67 17.72
C GLY A 106 -3.67 -3.41 16.57
N ASP A 107 -3.13 -2.69 15.59
CA ASP A 107 -2.35 -3.31 14.51
C ASP A 107 -0.96 -3.76 14.98
N THR A 108 -0.77 -5.08 15.06
CA THR A 108 0.49 -5.69 15.48
C THR A 108 1.49 -5.87 14.34
N SER A 109 1.13 -5.50 13.10
CA SER A 109 1.93 -5.77 11.90
C SER A 109 2.47 -4.50 11.21
N THR A 110 2.66 -3.44 11.99
CA THR A 110 3.20 -2.15 11.54
C THR A 110 4.73 -2.10 11.50
N SER A 111 5.42 -3.07 12.11
CA SER A 111 6.89 -3.09 12.22
C SER A 111 7.59 -3.04 10.86
N LEU A 112 7.22 -3.89 9.91
CA LEU A 112 7.83 -3.91 8.58
C LEU A 112 7.61 -2.60 7.83
N ALA A 113 6.41 -2.02 7.91
CA ALA A 113 6.10 -0.74 7.28
C ALA A 113 6.96 0.41 7.85
N ARG A 114 7.23 0.40 9.16
CA ARG A 114 8.14 1.36 9.79
C ARG A 114 9.59 1.17 9.34
N LEU A 115 10.06 -0.06 9.22
CA LEU A 115 11.41 -0.34 8.71
C LEU A 115 11.57 0.16 7.27
N THR A 116 10.57 -0.09 6.41
CA THR A 116 10.56 0.45 5.04
C THR A 116 10.60 1.98 5.02
N LEU A 117 9.89 2.62 5.97
CA LEU A 117 9.89 4.09 6.10
C LEU A 117 11.26 4.62 6.54
N ASP A 118 11.93 3.94 7.47
CA ASP A 118 13.28 4.26 7.93
C ASP A 118 14.30 4.16 6.78
N VAL A 119 14.24 3.08 6.00
CA VAL A 119 15.08 2.91 4.81
C VAL A 119 14.80 4.01 3.79
N ALA A 120 13.54 4.33 3.51
CA ALA A 120 13.16 5.38 2.56
C ALA A 120 13.63 6.78 2.99
N ARG A 121 13.76 7.03 4.30
CA ARG A 121 14.28 8.28 4.87
C ARG A 121 15.80 8.30 5.01
N GLY A 122 16.48 7.16 4.88
CA GLY A 122 17.89 7.02 5.18
C GLY A 122 18.20 7.11 6.69
N THR A 123 17.25 6.75 7.55
CA THR A 123 17.38 6.76 9.02
C THR A 123 17.42 5.34 9.57
N ASN A 124 18.02 5.14 10.75
CA ASN A 124 18.06 3.86 11.47
C ASN A 124 18.54 2.64 10.65
N LEU A 125 19.37 2.85 9.61
CA LEU A 125 19.72 1.82 8.63
C LEU A 125 20.34 0.55 9.23
N ASP A 126 21.21 0.70 10.25
CA ASP A 126 21.82 -0.45 10.93
C ASP A 126 20.76 -1.35 11.61
N ALA A 127 19.74 -0.74 12.21
CA ALA A 127 18.63 -1.47 12.82
C ALA A 127 17.74 -2.11 11.75
N SER A 128 17.51 -1.43 10.63
CA SER A 128 16.74 -1.98 9.51
C SER A 128 17.41 -3.18 8.86
N LEU A 129 18.74 -3.14 8.69
CA LEU A 129 19.53 -4.25 8.16
C LEU A 129 19.52 -5.44 9.13
N ALA A 130 19.74 -5.19 10.42
CA ALA A 130 19.72 -6.26 11.43
C ALA A 130 18.35 -6.96 11.52
N ALA A 131 17.25 -6.23 11.32
CA ALA A 131 15.92 -6.82 11.28
C ALA A 131 15.71 -7.70 10.03
N ALA A 132 16.21 -7.28 8.86
CA ALA A 132 16.11 -8.06 7.63
C ALA A 132 16.88 -9.39 7.71
N ASP A 133 18.05 -9.38 8.36
CA ASP A 133 18.87 -10.59 8.57
C ASP A 133 18.23 -11.59 9.55
N ALA A 134 17.36 -11.13 10.47
CA ALA A 134 16.69 -11.98 11.44
C ALA A 134 15.49 -12.75 10.88
N GLU A 135 14.96 -12.34 9.72
CA GLU A 135 13.83 -12.98 9.03
C GLU A 135 14.25 -13.94 7.90
N ALA A 136 15.56 -14.04 7.60
CA ALA A 136 16.14 -14.89 6.54
C ALA A 136 16.54 -16.29 7.04
#